data_AF-D4VMF1-F1
#
_entry.id   AF-D4VMF1-F1
#
_cell.length_a   1.000
_cell.length_b   1.000
_cell.length_c   1.000
_cell.angle_alpha   90.00
_cell.angle_beta   90.00
_cell.angle_gamma   90.00
#
_symmetry.space_group_name_H-M   'P 1'
#
loop_
_entity.id
_entity.type
_entity.pdbx_description
1 polymer ?
#
loop_
_entity_poly.entity_id
_entity_poly.type
_entity_poly.pdbx_seq_one_letter_code
_entity_poly.pdbx_strand_id
1 'polypeptide(L)'
;MKLTDEERNSLVILQLEKAKVFLKQADEMFDMKYWDIASNRYYYACFHAVQALLIQNGLSCKTHDGLIACFGLNFIKTGKISARLGSFLARMEQLRQKGDYNCIYSISEDEISTIKAPARELIETIEVLLAES
;
A
#
# COMPACT_ATOMS: atom_id res chain seq x y z
N MET A 1 4.85 21.52 -11.73
CA MET A 1 6.32 21.53 -11.84
C MET A 1 6.77 20.08 -11.97
N LYS A 2 7.65 19.74 -12.92
CA LYS A 2 8.22 18.39 -13.00
C LYS A 2 9.33 18.30 -11.94
N LEU A 3 9.31 17.24 -11.13
CA LEU A 3 10.35 16.97 -10.15
C LEU A 3 11.69 16.76 -10.84
N THR A 4 12.77 17.32 -10.29
CA THR A 4 14.13 16.90 -10.66
C THR A 4 14.36 15.44 -10.27
N ASP A 5 15.42 14.82 -10.78
CA ASP A 5 15.73 13.42 -10.45
C ASP A 5 16.11 13.27 -8.97
N GLU A 6 16.80 14.26 -8.40
CA GLU A 6 17.16 14.28 -6.98
C GLU A 6 15.93 14.45 -6.06
N GLU A 7 15.00 15.34 -6.42
CA GLU A 7 13.73 15.51 -5.71
C GLU A 7 12.88 14.24 -5.78
N ARG A 8 12.86 13.58 -6.96
CA ARG A 8 12.13 12.33 -7.17
C ARG A 8 12.69 11.22 -6.29
N ASN A 9 14.00 11.01 -6.32
CA ASN A 9 14.66 9.97 -5.53
C ASN A 9 14.44 10.20 -4.02
N SER A 10 14.57 11.44 -3.57
CA SER A 10 14.31 11.81 -2.17
C SER A 10 12.86 11.50 -1.77
N LEU A 11 11.90 11.83 -2.63
CA LEU A 11 10.49 11.55 -2.37
C LEU A 11 10.18 10.05 -2.37
N VAL A 12 10.81 9.25 -3.24
CA VAL A 12 10.69 7.79 -3.24
C VAL A 12 11.17 7.20 -1.91
N ILE A 13 12.33 7.63 -1.42
CA ILE A 13 12.88 7.19 -0.12
C ILE A 13 11.92 7.53 1.01
N LEU A 14 11.45 8.79 1.09
CA LEU A 14 10.52 9.23 2.14
C LEU A 14 9.20 8.45 2.11
N GLN A 15 8.69 8.10 0.93
CA GLN A 15 7.48 7.28 0.80
C GLN A 15 7.70 5.86 1.32
N LEU A 16 8.84 5.23 1.03
CA LEU A 16 9.18 3.91 1.56
C LEU A 16 9.39 3.92 3.08
N GLU A 17 10.06 4.94 3.61
CA GLU A 17 10.20 5.11 5.07
C GLU A 17 8.84 5.22 5.74
N LYS A 18 7.94 6.02 5.15
CA LYS A 18 6.58 6.16 5.65
C LYS A 18 5.78 4.86 5.56
N ALA A 19 5.94 4.09 4.48
CA ALA A 19 5.35 2.76 4.35
C ALA A 19 5.80 1.82 5.48
N LYS A 20 7.10 1.80 5.81
CA LYS A 20 7.66 0.98 6.90
C LYS A 20 7.15 1.41 8.27
N VAL A 21 7.09 2.71 8.54
CA VAL A 21 6.52 3.24 9.80
C VAL A 21 5.07 2.78 9.95
N PHE A 22 4.28 2.88 8.88
CA PHE A 22 2.87 2.51 8.92
C PHE A 22 2.67 1.00 9.04
N LEU A 23 3.53 0.20 8.41
CA LEU A 23 3.51 -1.25 8.58
C LEU A 23 3.80 -1.64 10.04
N LYS A 24 4.81 -1.02 10.66
CA LYS A 24 5.11 -1.23 12.09
C LYS A 24 3.91 -0.84 12.97
N GLN A 25 3.30 0.31 12.72
CA GLN A 25 2.09 0.71 13.46
C GLN A 25 0.94 -0.27 13.23
N ALA A 26 0.78 -0.82 12.01
CA ALA A 26 -0.25 -1.80 11.71
C ALA A 26 -0.06 -3.09 12.53
N ASP A 27 1.18 -3.55 12.68
CA ASP A 27 1.52 -4.68 13.54
C ASP A 27 1.19 -4.37 15.02
N GLU A 28 1.56 -3.19 15.53
CA GLU A 28 1.25 -2.78 16.90
C GLU A 28 -0.27 -2.71 17.15
N MET A 29 -1.05 -2.16 16.20
CA MET A 29 -2.52 -2.11 16.29
C MET A 29 -3.14 -3.49 16.23
N PHE A 30 -2.57 -4.39 15.43
CA PHE A 30 -3.00 -5.79 15.36
C PHE A 30 -2.79 -6.48 16.71
N ASP A 31 -1.62 -6.34 17.33
CA ASP A 31 -1.34 -6.95 18.63
C ASP A 31 -2.26 -6.41 19.75
N MET A 32 -2.66 -5.14 19.65
CA MET A 32 -3.65 -4.51 20.53
C MET A 32 -5.11 -4.83 20.20
N LYS A 33 -5.37 -5.61 19.15
CA LYS A 33 -6.71 -5.98 18.68
C LYS A 33 -7.56 -4.82 18.18
N TYR A 34 -6.93 -3.73 17.75
CA TYR A 34 -7.61 -2.61 17.10
C TYR A 34 -7.74 -2.85 15.60
N TRP A 35 -8.61 -3.79 15.22
CA TRP A 35 -8.70 -4.33 13.86
C TRP A 35 -9.01 -3.27 12.79
N ASP A 36 -9.93 -2.37 13.07
CA ASP A 36 -10.29 -1.27 12.15
C ASP A 36 -9.09 -0.35 11.90
N ILE A 37 -8.36 0.00 12.97
CA ILE A 37 -7.16 0.84 12.89
C ILE A 37 -6.00 0.09 12.22
N ALA A 38 -5.84 -1.21 12.50
CA ALA A 38 -4.84 -2.06 11.88
C ALA A 38 -5.05 -2.15 10.37
N SER A 39 -6.29 -2.38 9.92
CA SER A 39 -6.66 -2.41 8.49
C SER A 39 -6.30 -1.12 7.78
N ASN A 40 -6.64 0.02 8.39
CA ASN A 40 -6.26 1.34 7.90
C ASN A 40 -4.75 1.47 7.73
N ARG A 41 -3.98 1.10 8.76
CA ARG A 41 -2.52 1.21 8.74
C ARG A 41 -1.86 0.27 7.73
N TYR A 42 -2.33 -0.96 7.59
CA TYR A 42 -1.85 -1.88 6.56
C TYR A 42 -2.11 -1.34 5.15
N TYR A 43 -3.30 -0.78 4.91
CA TYR A 43 -3.61 -0.18 3.61
C TYR A 43 -2.67 0.98 3.30
N TYR A 44 -2.53 1.94 4.23
CA TYR A 44 -1.69 3.11 3.97
C TYR A 44 -0.20 2.75 3.86
N ALA A 45 0.27 1.70 4.54
CA ALA A 45 1.60 1.17 4.32
C ALA A 45 1.80 0.73 2.85
N CYS A 46 0.86 -0.07 2.33
CA CYS A 46 0.89 -0.50 0.92
C CYS A 46 0.71 0.68 -0.05
N PHE A 47 -0.18 1.62 0.26
CA PHE A 47 -0.42 2.83 -0.53
C PHE A 47 0.87 3.65 -0.69
N HIS A 48 1.59 3.88 0.40
CA HIS A 48 2.84 4.63 0.37
C HIS A 48 3.94 3.91 -0.43
N ALA A 49 4.05 2.58 -0.31
CA ALA A 49 4.97 1.81 -1.13
C ALA A 49 4.61 1.90 -2.62
N VAL A 50 3.34 1.70 -2.99
CA VAL A 50 2.88 1.83 -4.39
C VAL A 50 3.10 3.25 -4.91
N GLN A 51 2.85 4.26 -4.08
CA GLN A 51 3.09 5.65 -4.43
C GLN A 51 4.57 5.92 -4.72
N ALA A 52 5.50 5.31 -3.97
CA ALA A 52 6.94 5.36 -4.24
C ALA A 52 7.26 4.78 -5.63
N LEU A 53 6.73 3.59 -5.94
CA LEU A 53 6.92 2.93 -7.24
C LEU A 53 6.39 3.77 -8.41
N LEU A 54 5.21 4.38 -8.24
CA LEU A 54 4.63 5.27 -9.25
C LEU A 54 5.51 6.50 -9.47
N ILE A 55 5.98 7.15 -8.39
CA ILE A 55 6.84 8.33 -8.47
C ILE A 55 8.14 8.02 -9.19
N GLN A 56 8.79 6.88 -8.87
CA GLN A 56 10.01 6.44 -9.55
C GLN A 56 9.82 6.34 -11.07
N ASN A 57 8.64 5.90 -11.50
CA ASN A 57 8.28 5.74 -12.91
C ASN A 57 7.67 7.00 -13.54
N GLY A 58 7.72 8.16 -12.86
CA GLY A 58 7.17 9.42 -13.36
C GLY A 58 5.64 9.46 -13.44
N LEU A 59 4.96 8.53 -12.76
CA LEU A 59 3.51 8.41 -12.72
C LEU A 59 2.97 9.16 -11.50
N SER A 60 1.77 9.76 -11.64
CA SER A 60 1.11 10.45 -10.54
C SER A 60 -0.39 10.18 -10.54
N CYS A 61 -0.96 10.10 -9.34
CA CYS A 61 -2.39 9.88 -9.12
C CYS A 61 -2.87 10.80 -8.00
N LYS A 62 -4.13 11.22 -8.06
CA LYS A 62 -4.72 12.17 -7.08
C LYS A 62 -5.76 11.53 -6.16
N THR A 63 -6.11 10.27 -6.41
CA THR A 63 -7.15 9.54 -5.69
C THR A 63 -6.68 8.12 -5.38
N HIS A 64 -7.28 7.50 -4.37
CA HIS A 64 -7.02 6.10 -3.99
C HIS A 64 -7.31 5.13 -5.15
N ASP A 65 -8.49 5.25 -5.76
CA ASP A 65 -8.86 4.44 -6.92
C ASP A 65 -7.93 4.68 -8.12
N GLY A 66 -7.51 5.92 -8.33
CA GLY A 66 -6.56 6.28 -9.38
C GLY A 66 -5.20 5.60 -9.18
N LEU A 67 -4.70 5.56 -7.94
CA LEU A 67 -3.47 4.84 -7.61
C LEU A 67 -3.59 3.34 -7.89
N ILE A 68 -4.70 2.71 -7.46
CA ILE A 68 -4.94 1.28 -7.69
C ILE A 68 -5.03 0.98 -9.19
N ALA A 69 -5.76 1.79 -9.96
CA ALA A 69 -5.88 1.63 -11.40
C ALA A 69 -4.54 1.81 -12.12
N CYS A 70 -3.78 2.84 -11.74
CA CYS A 70 -2.47 3.12 -12.33
C CYS A 70 -1.45 2.01 -12.02
N PHE A 71 -1.45 1.52 -10.77
CA PHE A 71 -0.65 0.37 -10.36
C PHE A 71 -1.03 -0.88 -11.18
N GLY A 72 -2.33 -1.16 -11.31
CA GLY A 72 -2.86 -2.26 -12.11
C GLY A 72 -2.42 -2.19 -13.57
N LEU A 73 -2.48 -1.01 -14.19
CA LEU A 73 -2.12 -0.83 -15.59
C LEU A 73 -0.62 -1.03 -15.84
N ASN A 74 0.24 -0.48 -14.98
CA ASN A 74 1.67 -0.36 -15.26
C ASN A 74 2.52 -1.52 -14.72
N PHE A 75 2.06 -2.20 -13.66
CA PHE A 75 2.86 -3.24 -12.99
C PHE A 75 2.17 -4.59 -12.95
N ILE A 76 0.83 -4.63 -12.85
CA ILE A 76 0.10 -5.90 -12.80
C ILE A 76 -0.14 -6.45 -14.21
N LYS A 77 -0.71 -5.64 -15.12
CA LYS A 77 -0.96 -6.07 -16.51
C LYS A 77 0.31 -6.35 -17.30
N THR A 78 1.43 -5.78 -16.89
CA THR A 78 2.75 -6.01 -17.50
C THR A 78 3.45 -7.25 -16.95
N GLY A 79 2.90 -7.89 -15.91
CA GLY A 79 3.48 -9.07 -15.27
C GLY A 79 4.65 -8.77 -14.33
N LYS A 80 5.01 -7.50 -14.11
CA LYS A 80 6.08 -7.11 -13.16
C LYS A 80 5.73 -7.45 -11.72
N ILE A 81 4.44 -7.38 -11.36
CA ILE A 81 3.90 -7.78 -10.06
C ILE A 81 2.71 -8.71 -10.29
N SER A 82 2.57 -9.74 -9.45
CA SER A 82 1.50 -10.73 -9.60
C SER A 82 0.10 -10.12 -9.47
N ALA A 83 -0.85 -10.64 -10.25
CA ALA A 83 -2.26 -10.23 -10.20
C ALA A 83 -2.88 -10.38 -8.80
N ARG A 84 -2.43 -11.38 -8.03
CA ARG A 84 -2.86 -11.59 -6.63
C ARG A 84 -2.60 -10.37 -5.76
N LEU A 85 -1.43 -9.74 -5.89
CA LEU A 85 -1.08 -8.54 -5.11
C LEU A 85 -1.89 -7.31 -5.56
N GLY A 86 -2.20 -7.21 -6.85
CA GLY A 86 -3.13 -6.19 -7.35
C GLY A 86 -4.54 -6.32 -6.76
N SER A 87 -5.10 -7.54 -6.76
CA SER A 87 -6.39 -7.83 -6.14
C SER A 87 -6.37 -7.62 -4.62
N PHE A 88 -5.26 -7.96 -3.96
CA PHE A 88 -5.07 -7.71 -2.55
C PHE A 88 -5.14 -6.22 -2.20
N LEU A 89 -4.43 -5.36 -2.94
CA LEU A 89 -4.46 -3.90 -2.68
C LEU A 89 -5.89 -3.33 -2.83
N ALA A 90 -6.63 -3.77 -3.83
CA ALA A 90 -8.03 -3.36 -4.01
C ALA A 90 -8.92 -3.82 -2.84
N ARG A 91 -8.73 -5.05 -2.35
CA ARG A 91 -9.44 -5.56 -1.17
C ARG A 91 -9.09 -4.76 0.09
N MET A 92 -7.83 -4.38 0.27
CA MET A 92 -7.39 -3.55 1.40
C MET A 92 -8.08 -2.20 1.44
N GLU A 93 -8.22 -1.52 0.29
CA GLU A 93 -8.94 -0.25 0.24
C GLU A 93 -10.40 -0.41 0.64
N GLN A 94 -11.07 -1.47 0.16
CA GLN A 94 -12.45 -1.76 0.53
C GLN A 94 -12.58 -2.06 2.03
N LEU A 95 -11.65 -2.82 2.59
CA LEU A 95 -11.67 -3.16 4.02
C LEU A 95 -11.41 -1.93 4.90
N ARG A 96 -10.46 -1.07 4.51
CA ARG A 96 -10.24 0.23 5.16
C ARG A 96 -11.51 1.07 5.13
N GLN A 97 -12.15 1.22 3.97
CA GLN A 97 -13.38 2.03 3.86
C GLN A 97 -14.47 1.53 4.82
N LYS A 98 -14.61 0.20 4.96
CA LYS A 98 -15.53 -0.38 5.94
C LYS A 98 -15.12 -0.06 7.37
N GLY A 99 -13.87 -0.29 7.76
CA GLY A 99 -13.40 -0.03 9.13
C GLY A 99 -13.42 1.46 9.53
N ASP A 100 -13.12 2.36 8.60
CA ASP A 100 -13.02 3.81 8.90
C ASP A 100 -14.39 4.51 8.97
N TYR A 101 -15.38 4.04 8.20
CA TYR A 101 -16.63 4.81 7.97
C TYR A 101 -17.91 4.05 8.27
N ASN A 102 -17.88 2.73 8.42
CA ASN A 102 -19.09 1.95 8.61
C ASN A 102 -19.37 1.68 10.09
N CYS A 103 -20.21 2.49 10.73
CA CYS A 103 -20.54 2.36 12.16
C CYS A 103 -21.25 1.04 12.54
N ILE A 104 -21.79 0.29 11.58
CA ILE A 104 -22.47 -0.99 11.83
C ILE A 104 -21.58 -2.20 11.54
N TYR A 105 -20.33 -1.99 11.14
CA TYR A 105 -19.38 -3.04 10.81
C TYR A 105 -18.08 -2.81 11.55
N SER A 106 -17.49 -3.88 12.08
CA SER A 106 -16.13 -3.88 12.60
C SER A 106 -15.41 -5.08 12.01
N ILE A 107 -14.15 -4.89 11.65
CA ILE A 107 -13.32 -5.93 11.06
C ILE A 107 -13.07 -7.02 12.10
N SER A 108 -13.25 -8.27 11.68
CA SER A 108 -12.96 -9.44 12.52
C SER A 108 -11.47 -9.80 12.54
N GLU A 109 -11.06 -10.54 13.57
CA GLU A 109 -9.71 -11.11 13.66
C GLU A 109 -9.38 -12.02 12.46
N ASP A 110 -10.36 -12.81 12.00
CA ASP A 110 -10.19 -13.67 10.82
C ASP A 110 -9.92 -12.86 9.55
N GLU A 111 -10.63 -11.74 9.37
CA GLU A 111 -10.43 -10.87 8.21
C GLU A 111 -9.04 -10.22 8.24
N ILE A 112 -8.64 -9.64 9.38
CA ILE A 112 -7.36 -8.92 9.50
C ILE A 112 -6.16 -9.85 9.47
N SER A 113 -6.28 -11.09 9.97
CA SER A 113 -5.20 -12.07 9.98
C SER A 113 -4.73 -12.46 8.58
N THR A 114 -5.61 -12.35 7.58
CA THR A 114 -5.28 -12.65 6.17
C THR A 114 -4.46 -11.56 5.47
N ILE A 115 -4.25 -10.41 6.12
CA ILE A 115 -3.68 -9.21 5.47
C ILE A 115 -2.17 -9.08 5.70
N LYS A 116 -1.69 -9.47 6.88
CA LYS A 116 -0.32 -9.18 7.34
C LYS A 116 0.75 -9.70 6.37
N ALA A 117 0.64 -10.95 5.94
CA ALA A 117 1.61 -11.54 5.02
C ALA A 117 1.57 -10.90 3.61
N PRO A 118 0.41 -10.78 2.94
CA PRO A 118 0.35 -10.10 1.64
C PRO A 118 0.75 -8.61 1.68
N ALA A 119 0.51 -7.90 2.77
CA ALA A 119 0.94 -6.51 2.93
C ALA A 119 2.47 -6.38 2.93
N ARG A 120 3.15 -7.23 3.72
CA ARG A 120 4.62 -7.32 3.75
C ARG A 120 5.19 -7.69 2.40
N GLU A 121 4.62 -8.72 1.78
CA GLU A 121 5.03 -9.21 0.47
C GLU A 121 4.91 -8.13 -0.61
N LEU A 122 3.83 -7.36 -0.64
CA LEU A 122 3.66 -6.26 -1.58
C LEU A 122 4.74 -5.18 -1.38
N ILE A 123 5.00 -4.77 -0.14
CA ILE A 123 6.00 -3.76 0.17
C ILE A 123 7.39 -4.26 -0.23
N GLU A 124 7.77 -5.48 0.17
CA GLU A 124 9.06 -6.10 -0.18
C GLU A 124 9.24 -6.24 -1.71
N THR A 125 8.19 -6.65 -2.43
CA THR A 125 8.22 -6.73 -3.90
C THR A 125 8.52 -5.36 -4.52
N ILE A 126 7.92 -4.30 -3.97
CA ILE A 126 8.14 -2.94 -4.45
C ILE A 126 9.55 -2.47 -4.13
N GLU A 127 10.09 -2.77 -2.96
CA GLU A 127 11.46 -2.44 -2.59
C GLU A 127 12.49 -3.08 -3.54
N VAL A 128 12.30 -4.36 -3.88
CA VAL A 128 13.14 -5.06 -4.85
C VAL A 128 13.10 -4.36 -6.22
N LEU A 129 11.91 -4.06 -6.73
CA LEU A 129 11.77 -3.36 -8.03
C LEU A 129 12.41 -1.98 -8.04
N LEU A 130 12.35 -1.26 -6.92
CA LEU A 130 12.96 0.06 -6.77
C LEU A 130 14.49 -0.02 -6.66
N ALA A 131 15.05 -1.10 -6.11
CA ALA A 131 16.49 -1.31 -6.03
C ALA A 131 17.10 -1.72 -7.39
N GLU A 132 16.30 -2.29 -8.30
CA GLU A 132 16.70 -2.68 -9.66
C GLU A 132 16.58 -1.54 -10.69
N SER A 133 15.98 -0.41 -10.30
CA SER A 133 15.68 0.76 -11.16
C SER A 133 16.78 1.82 -11.14
#